data_AF-A0A937Q715-F1
#
_entry.id   AF-A0A937Q715-F1
#
_cell.length_a   1.000
_cell.length_b   1.000
_cell.length_c   1.000
_cell.angle_alpha   90.00
_cell.angle_beta   90.00
_cell.angle_gamma   90.00
#
_symmetry.space_group_name_H-M   'P 1'
#
loop_
_entity.id
_entity.type
_entity.pdbx_description
1 polymer ?
#
loop_
_entity_poly.entity_id
_entity_poly.type
_entity_poly.pdbx_seq_one_letter_code
_entity_poly.pdbx_strand_id
1 'polypeptide(L)'
;MILSFHPCFDTDVQIILGDKSLDTDNLECIRKSDAIILPQACTQDLYEICATSNAHVFPNYEARIKYPGKIGQSLLFEGLDLPPSRDTSLAVHSGP
;
A
#
# COMPACT_ATOMS: atom_id res chain seq x y z
N MET A 1 -14.44 -12.61 -9.24
CA MET A 1 -13.31 -12.16 -10.07
C MET A 1 -12.23 -11.56 -9.19
N ILE A 2 -11.01 -12.06 -9.31
CA ILE A 2 -9.80 -11.51 -8.70
C ILE A 2 -9.07 -10.65 -9.73
N LEU A 3 -8.96 -9.36 -9.43
CA LEU A 3 -8.21 -8.39 -10.23
C LEU A 3 -6.80 -8.23 -9.63
N SER A 4 -5.77 -8.38 -10.44
CA SER A 4 -4.39 -8.18 -10.03
C SER A 4 -3.76 -7.01 -10.79
N PHE A 5 -3.26 -6.04 -10.04
CA PHE A 5 -2.33 -5.02 -10.54
C PHE A 5 -0.87 -5.43 -10.31
N HIS A 6 -0.62 -6.60 -9.72
CA HIS A 6 0.71 -7.06 -9.36
C HIS A 6 1.34 -7.86 -10.51
N PRO A 7 2.57 -7.51 -10.95
CA PRO A 7 3.19 -8.10 -12.15
C PRO A 7 3.49 -9.59 -12.05
N CYS A 8 3.57 -10.12 -10.83
CA CYS A 8 3.91 -11.53 -10.59
C CYS A 8 2.72 -12.41 -10.20
N PHE A 9 1.50 -11.87 -10.08
CA PHE A 9 0.33 -12.65 -9.71
C PHE A 9 -0.65 -12.67 -10.88
N ASP A 10 -0.75 -13.85 -11.50
CA ASP A 10 -1.75 -14.15 -12.51
C ASP A 10 -3.07 -14.54 -11.82
N THR A 11 -4.17 -13.93 -12.26
CA THR A 11 -5.50 -14.04 -11.67
C THR A 11 -6.54 -13.98 -12.78
N ASP A 12 -7.84 -13.92 -12.45
CA ASP A 12 -8.89 -13.86 -13.49
C ASP A 12 -8.69 -12.68 -14.47
N VAL A 13 -8.24 -11.52 -13.95
CA VAL A 13 -7.85 -10.36 -14.74
C VAL A 13 -6.56 -9.76 -14.16
N GLN A 14 -5.53 -9.59 -15.00
CA GLN A 14 -4.30 -8.90 -14.64
C GLN A 14 -4.13 -7.61 -15.46
N ILE A 15 -3.87 -6.48 -14.79
CA ILE A 15 -3.68 -5.16 -15.41
C ILE A 15 -2.34 -4.58 -14.97
N ILE A 16 -1.42 -4.38 -15.92
CA ILE A 16 -0.10 -3.77 -15.65
C ILE A 16 -0.14 -2.29 -16.08
N LEU A 17 -0.29 -1.39 -15.09
CA LEU A 17 -0.46 0.04 -15.35
C LEU A 17 0.83 0.72 -15.85
N GLY A 18 2.00 0.37 -15.33
CA GLY A 18 3.23 1.12 -15.61
C GLY A 18 3.06 2.60 -15.26
N ASP A 19 3.33 3.50 -16.22
CA ASP A 19 3.13 4.95 -16.07
C ASP A 19 1.71 5.41 -16.48
N LYS A 20 0.80 4.48 -16.80
CA LYS A 20 -0.57 4.80 -17.23
C LYS A 20 -1.47 5.05 -16.03
N SER A 21 -2.38 6.01 -16.16
CA SER A 21 -3.47 6.22 -15.21
C SER A 21 -4.58 5.17 -15.38
N LEU A 22 -5.43 5.03 -14.37
CA LEU A 22 -6.66 4.27 -14.50
C LEU A 22 -7.58 4.93 -15.54
N ASP A 23 -8.21 4.11 -16.39
CA ASP A 23 -9.22 4.51 -17.35
C ASP A 23 -10.58 3.91 -16.95
N THR A 24 -11.61 4.15 -17.76
CA THR A 24 -12.97 3.68 -17.50
C THR A 24 -13.05 2.15 -17.39
N ASP A 25 -12.31 1.42 -18.21
CA ASP A 25 -12.35 -0.05 -18.22
C ASP A 25 -11.68 -0.62 -16.97
N ASN A 26 -10.57 0.00 -16.53
CA ASN A 26 -9.90 -0.33 -15.29
C ASN A 26 -10.83 -0.10 -14.08
N LEU A 27 -11.55 1.03 -14.05
CA LEU A 27 -12.52 1.34 -12.99
C LEU A 27 -13.70 0.36 -12.97
N GLU A 28 -14.17 -0.08 -14.14
CA GLU A 28 -15.22 -1.09 -14.20
C GLU A 28 -14.74 -2.45 -13.68
N CYS A 29 -13.49 -2.83 -13.98
CA CYS A 29 -12.87 -4.04 -13.43
C CYS A 29 -12.79 -3.97 -11.90
N ILE A 30 -12.31 -2.85 -11.34
CA ILE A 30 -12.28 -2.62 -9.89
C ILE A 30 -13.67 -2.79 -9.28
N ARG A 31 -14.69 -2.15 -9.87
CA ARG A 31 -16.07 -2.21 -9.36
C ARG A 31 -16.67 -3.62 -9.35
N LYS A 32 -16.30 -4.47 -10.31
CA LYS A 32 -16.81 -5.85 -10.45
C LYS A 32 -15.97 -6.89 -9.70
N SER A 33 -14.85 -6.48 -9.09
CA SER A 33 -13.94 -7.41 -8.43
C SER A 33 -14.48 -7.83 -7.06
N ASP A 34 -14.28 -9.11 -6.73
CA ASP A 34 -14.50 -9.62 -5.36
C ASP A 34 -13.24 -9.45 -4.52
N ALA A 35 -12.06 -9.46 -5.16
CA ALA A 35 -10.78 -9.20 -4.53
C ALA A 35 -9.82 -8.48 -5.49
N ILE A 36 -8.95 -7.65 -4.94
CA ILE A 36 -7.95 -6.86 -5.67
C ILE A 36 -6.57 -7.08 -5.06
N ILE A 37 -5.60 -7.46 -5.89
CA ILE A 37 -4.18 -7.57 -5.52
C ILE A 37 -3.43 -6.35 -6.05
N LEU A 38 -2.87 -5.55 -5.14
CA LEU A 38 -2.12 -4.34 -5.47
C LEU A 38 -0.63 -4.62 -5.70
N PRO A 39 0.07 -3.77 -6.49
CA PRO A 39 1.50 -3.94 -6.74
C PRO A 39 2.33 -3.51 -5.52
N GLN A 40 3.54 -4.07 -5.39
CA GLN A 40 4.46 -3.71 -4.30
C GLN A 40 4.74 -2.20 -4.23
N ALA A 41 4.86 -1.54 -5.38
CA ALA A 41 5.00 -0.09 -5.50
C ALA A 41 3.64 0.60 -5.74
N CYS A 42 2.66 0.34 -4.88
CA CYS A 42 1.35 0.98 -4.97
C CYS A 42 1.42 2.48 -4.68
N THR A 43 0.82 3.28 -5.57
CA THR A 43 0.57 4.70 -5.34
C THR A 43 -0.59 4.88 -4.36
N GLN A 44 -0.65 6.04 -3.71
CA GLN A 44 -1.75 6.38 -2.81
C GLN A 44 -3.08 6.41 -3.56
N ASP A 45 -3.14 7.09 -4.72
CA ASP A 45 -4.35 7.20 -5.54
C ASP A 45 -4.92 5.84 -5.94
N LEU A 46 -4.07 4.91 -6.39
CA LEU A 46 -4.52 3.55 -6.76
C LEU A 46 -5.09 2.81 -5.54
N TYR A 47 -4.41 2.92 -4.39
CA TYR A 47 -4.89 2.29 -3.16
C TYR A 47 -6.24 2.85 -2.73
N GLU A 48 -6.41 4.17 -2.69
CA GLU A 48 -7.65 4.82 -2.27
C GLU A 48 -8.83 4.45 -3.17
N ILE A 49 -8.63 4.43 -4.48
CA ILE A 49 -9.65 3.99 -5.44
C ILE A 49 -10.03 2.52 -5.20
N CYS A 50 -9.06 1.63 -4.99
CA CYS A 50 -9.36 0.23 -4.74
C CYS A 50 -10.02 0.01 -3.36
N ALA A 51 -9.55 0.71 -2.33
CA ALA A 51 -10.04 0.61 -0.96
C ALA A 51 -11.46 1.17 -0.75
N THR A 52 -11.91 2.04 -1.66
CA THR A 52 -13.30 2.54 -1.68
C THR A 52 -14.27 1.62 -2.43
N SER A 53 -13.77 0.56 -3.08
CA SER A 53 -14.60 -0.45 -3.72
C SER A 53 -15.18 -1.45 -2.71
N ASN A 54 -16.10 -2.31 -3.15
CA ASN A 54 -16.62 -3.40 -2.33
C ASN A 54 -15.70 -4.64 -2.29
N ALA A 55 -14.55 -4.60 -2.97
CA ALA A 55 -13.64 -5.74 -3.08
C ALA A 55 -12.77 -5.92 -1.83
N HIS A 56 -12.33 -7.15 -1.58
CA HIS A 56 -11.25 -7.41 -0.63
C HIS A 56 -9.90 -6.97 -1.20
N VAL A 57 -9.28 -5.95 -0.63
CA VAL A 57 -8.01 -5.39 -1.12
C VAL A 57 -6.82 -5.94 -0.36
N PHE A 58 -5.81 -6.44 -1.08
CA PHE A 58 -4.56 -6.94 -0.52
C PHE A 58 -3.33 -6.41 -1.29
N PRO A 59 -2.24 -6.02 -0.60
CA PRO A 59 -2.16 -5.79 0.85
C PRO A 59 -2.88 -4.50 1.27
N ASN A 60 -3.19 -4.37 2.56
CA ASN A 60 -3.68 -3.13 3.15
C ASN A 60 -2.52 -2.12 3.27
N TYR A 61 -2.59 -1.00 2.54
CA TYR A 61 -1.58 0.07 2.55
C TYR A 61 -1.96 1.28 3.43
N GLU A 62 -3.08 1.23 4.16
CA GLU A 62 -3.58 2.34 4.99
C GLU A 62 -2.52 2.85 5.97
N ALA A 63 -1.87 1.95 6.71
CA ALA A 63 -0.83 2.32 7.65
C ALA A 63 0.38 2.97 6.96
N ARG A 64 0.79 2.48 5.78
CA ARG A 64 1.90 3.04 5.00
C ARG A 64 1.60 4.47 4.55
N ILE A 65 0.35 4.74 4.14
CA ILE A 65 -0.08 6.05 3.66
C ILE A 65 -0.25 7.02 4.82
N LYS A 66 -0.86 6.58 5.92
CA LYS A 66 -1.11 7.40 7.12
C LYS A 66 0.18 7.78 7.86
N TYR A 67 1.20 6.93 7.79
CA TYR A 67 2.46 7.09 8.52
C TYR A 67 3.67 7.08 7.57
N PRO A 68 3.83 8.11 6.71
CA PRO A 68 4.89 8.14 5.72
C PRO A 68 6.25 8.44 6.34
N GLY A 69 7.30 7.82 5.79
CA GLY A 69 8.68 8.06 6.20
C GLY A 69 9.01 7.64 7.63
N LYS A 70 10.21 7.97 8.10
CA LYS A 70 10.72 7.54 9.42
C LYS A 70 9.95 8.16 10.58
N ILE A 71 9.62 9.46 10.48
CA ILE A 71 8.86 10.17 11.53
C ILE A 71 7.45 9.57 11.65
N GLY A 72 6.75 9.38 10.52
CA GLY A 72 5.44 8.74 10.52
C GLY A 72 5.50 7.35 11.13
N GLN A 73 6.47 6.53 10.73
CA GLN A 73 6.65 5.20 11.31
C GLN A 73 6.87 5.26 12.83
N SER A 74 7.72 6.17 13.33
CA SER A 74 7.90 6.33 14.79
C SER A 74 6.57 6.63 15.50
N LEU A 75 5.71 7.47 14.92
CA LEU A 75 4.38 7.77 15.46
C LEU A 75 3.43 6.56 15.39
N LEU A 76 3.55 5.71 14.37
CA LEU A 76 2.80 4.46 14.29
C LEU A 76 3.20 3.51 15.43
N PHE A 77 4.50 3.35 15.70
CA PHE A 77 4.99 2.51 16.79
C PHE A 77 4.52 3.03 18.15
N GLU A 78 4.68 4.34 18.39
CA GLU A 78 4.22 4.98 19.63
C GLU A 78 2.70 4.81 19.83
N GLY A 79 1.89 5.05 18.80
CA GLY A 79 0.44 4.89 18.88
C GLY A 79 -0.04 3.44 19.05
N LEU A 80 0.83 2.45 18.85
CA LEU A 80 0.56 1.03 19.07
C LEU A 80 1.20 0.49 20.36
N ASP A 81 1.80 1.35 21.19
CA ASP A 81 2.60 0.96 22.36
C ASP A 81 3.74 -0.02 22.02
N LEU A 82 4.29 0.08 20.80
CA LEU A 82 5.38 -0.75 20.32
C LEU A 82 6.71 0.00 20.42
N PRO A 83 7.82 -0.69 20.72
CA PRO A 83 9.13 -0.06 20.71
C PRO A 83 9.49 0.36 19.27
N PRO A 84 9.96 1.60 19.04
CA PRO A 84 10.47 1.99 17.73
C PRO A 84 11.69 1.14 17.39
N SER A 85 11.93 0.96 16.08
CA SER A 85 13.18 0.34 15.63
C SER A 85 14.36 1.10 16.21
N ARG A 86 15.27 0.38 16.90
CA ARG A 86 16.50 0.98 17.43
C ARG A 86 17.38 1.41 16.26
N ASP A 87 17.28 2.67 15.85
CA ASP A 87 18.24 3.28 14.93
C ASP A 87 19.58 3.43 15.67
N THR A 88 20.48 2.46 15.51
CA THR A 88 21.84 2.50 16.09
C THR A 88 22.72 3.60 15.49
N SER A 89 22.23 4.38 14.53
CA SER A 89 23.00 5.42 13.85
C SER A 89 23.08 6.76 14.60
N LEU A 90 22.32 6.95 15.68
CA LEU A 90 22.38 8.16 16.52
C LEU A 90 23.11 7.94 17.86
N ALA A 91 23.68 6.75 18.08
CA ALA A 91 24.42 6.42 19.31
C ALA A 91 25.88 6.91 19.32
N VAL A 92 26.22 7.90 18.48
CA VAL A 92 27.55 8.51 18.45
C VAL A 92 27.36 10.01 18.55
N HIS A 93 27.58 10.56 19.76
CA HIS A 93 27.87 11.96 20.13
C HIS A 93 27.18 12.48 21.39
N SER A 94 26.88 11.62 22.36
CA SER A 94 26.71 12.07 23.75
C SER A 94 27.44 11.12 24.69
N GLY A 95 28.76 11.29 24.75
CA GLY A 95 29.65 10.81 25.82
C GLY A 95 30.43 12.01 26.38
N PRO A 96 30.85 11.93 27.65
CA PRO A 96 31.00 13.07 28.58
C PRO A 96 32.08 14.10 28.22
#